data_AF-A2Q677-F1
#
_entry.id   AF-A2Q677-F1
#
_cell.length_a   1.000
_cell.length_b   1.000
_cell.length_c   1.000
_cell.angle_alpha   90.00
_cell.angle_beta   90.00
_cell.angle_gamma   90.00
#
_symmetry.space_group_name_H-M   'P 1'
#
loop_
_entity.id
_entity.type
_entity.pdbx_description
1 polymer ?
#
loop_
_entity_poly.entity_id
_entity_poly.type
_entity_poly.pdbx_seq_one_letter_code
_entity_poly.pdbx_strand_id
1 'polypeptide(L)'
;MRLKAALDNCIASYTKISKELVPQAQKCVDKSDYNGVKQSATTAGNNWLILVRRNAMAISPLGDSNQYVKNMCAITVSIVTKLPKSIHQTLTEVV
;
A
#
# COMPACT_ATOMS: atom_id res chain seq x y z
N MET A 1 17.51 11.32 19.73
CA MET A 1 16.52 12.08 18.93
C MET A 1 16.21 11.48 17.56
N ARG A 2 17.18 10.98 16.78
CA ARG A 2 16.93 10.46 15.41
C ARG A 2 15.99 9.25 15.32
N LEU A 3 16.07 8.30 16.26
CA LEU A 3 15.20 7.12 16.29
C LEU A 3 13.73 7.48 16.54
N LYS A 4 13.45 8.38 17.49
CA LYS A 4 12.09 8.85 17.79
C LYS A 4 11.44 9.46 16.55
N ALA A 5 12.15 10.37 15.87
CA ALA A 5 11.66 10.97 14.63
C ALA A 5 11.44 9.92 13.51
N ALA A 6 12.29 8.88 13.44
CA ALA A 6 12.09 7.79 12.49
C ALA A 6 10.83 6.97 12.79
N LEU A 7 10.56 6.69 14.07
CA LEU A 7 9.36 5.97 14.52
C LEU A 7 8.10 6.81 14.33
N ASP A 8 8.13 8.11 14.65
CA ASP A 8 7.00 9.02 14.42
C ASP A 8 6.64 9.08 12.93
N ASN A 9 7.64 9.10 12.04
CA ASN A 9 7.42 8.99 10.60
C ASN A 9 6.85 7.62 10.17
N CYS A 10 7.30 6.51 10.79
CA CYS A 10 6.70 5.19 10.54
C CYS A 10 5.22 5.18 10.91
N ILE A 11 4.88 5.71 12.09
CA ILE A 11 3.52 5.78 12.61
C ILE A 11 2.65 6.62 11.68
N ALA A 12 3.14 7.79 11.24
CA ALA A 12 2.42 8.64 10.30
C ALA A 12 2.16 7.92 8.96
N SER A 13 3.17 7.26 8.40
CA SER A 13 3.03 6.48 7.16
C SER A 13 2.04 5.32 7.30
N TYR A 14 2.14 4.52 8.38
CA TYR A 14 1.21 3.41 8.63
C TYR A 14 -0.21 3.90 8.89
N THR A 15 -0.36 5.04 9.57
CA THR A 15 -1.66 5.68 9.79
C THR A 15 -2.28 6.10 8.46
N LYS A 16 -1.52 6.76 7.59
CA LYS A 16 -2.00 7.14 6.25
C LYS A 16 -2.38 5.93 5.41
N ILE A 17 -1.58 4.86 5.45
CA ILE A 17 -1.88 3.64 4.69
C ILE A 17 -3.16 2.97 5.20
N SER A 18 -3.27 2.76 6.51
CA SER A 18 -4.40 2.04 7.10
C SER A 18 -5.71 2.83 7.11
N LYS A 19 -5.65 4.15 7.34
CA LYS A 19 -6.85 4.99 7.50
C LYS A 19 -7.30 5.70 6.22
N GLU A 20 -6.41 5.87 5.25
CA GLU A 20 -6.73 6.60 4.02
C GLU A 20 -6.59 5.71 2.78
N LEU A 21 -5.39 5.20 2.49
CA LEU A 21 -5.09 4.60 1.19
C LEU A 21 -5.74 3.22 0.99
N VAL A 22 -5.74 2.36 2.01
CA VAL A 22 -6.42 1.06 1.94
C VAL A 22 -7.93 1.23 1.83
N PRO A 23 -8.61 2.04 2.68
CA PRO A 23 -10.04 2.33 2.51
C PRO A 23 -10.37 2.99 1.18
N GLN A 24 -9.52 3.87 0.65
CA GLN A 24 -9.71 4.48 -0.66
C GLN A 24 -9.62 3.43 -1.77
N ALA A 25 -8.62 2.55 -1.72
CA ALA A 25 -8.50 1.44 -2.68
C ALA A 25 -9.74 0.55 -2.64
N GLN A 26 -10.27 0.22 -1.45
CA GLN A 26 -11.49 -0.57 -1.31
C GLN A 26 -12.69 0.13 -1.98
N LYS A 27 -12.92 1.42 -1.70
CA LYS A 27 -14.00 2.20 -2.35
C LYS A 27 -13.86 2.23 -3.87
N CYS A 28 -12.64 2.22 -4.39
CA CYS A 28 -12.38 2.13 -5.83
C CYS A 28 -12.70 0.72 -6.36
N VAL A 29 -12.40 -0.34 -5.63
CA VAL A 29 -12.84 -1.72 -5.97
C VAL A 29 -14.36 -1.80 -6.05
N ASP A 30 -15.07 -1.31 -5.03
CA ASP A 30 -16.54 -1.34 -4.96
C ASP A 30 -17.20 -0.60 -6.15
N LYS A 31 -16.50 0.41 -6.70
CA LYS A 31 -16.93 1.20 -7.86
C LYS A 31 -16.38 0.69 -9.19
N SER A 32 -15.63 -0.41 -9.20
CA SER A 32 -14.89 -0.89 -10.38
C SER A 32 -13.93 0.15 -10.98
N ASP A 33 -13.44 1.11 -10.18
CA ASP A 33 -12.44 2.11 -10.55
C ASP A 33 -11.02 1.55 -10.34
N TYR A 34 -10.59 0.67 -11.25
CA TYR A 34 -9.29 0.02 -11.17
C TYR A 34 -8.10 1.00 -11.28
N ASN A 35 -8.30 2.18 -11.88
CA ASN A 35 -7.29 3.23 -11.91
C ASN A 35 -7.08 3.83 -10.51
N GLY A 36 -8.17 4.10 -9.78
CA GLY A 36 -8.11 4.54 -8.39
C GLY A 36 -7.50 3.49 -7.46
N VAL A 37 -7.77 2.20 -7.68
CA VAL A 37 -7.11 1.10 -6.94
C VAL A 37 -5.60 1.12 -7.20
N LYS A 38 -5.19 1.20 -8.47
CA LYS A 38 -3.77 1.25 -8.88
C LYS A 38 -3.05 2.44 -8.25
N GLN A 39 -3.66 3.62 -8.28
CA GLN A 39 -3.08 4.83 -7.70
C GLN A 39 -2.89 4.69 -6.19
N SER A 40 -3.94 4.27 -5.48
CA SER A 40 -3.91 4.12 -4.02
C SER A 40 -2.87 3.09 -3.58
N ALA A 41 -2.80 1.93 -4.25
CA ALA A 41 -1.81 0.90 -3.99
C ALA A 41 -0.37 1.36 -4.30
N THR A 42 -0.16 2.08 -5.40
CA THR A 42 1.16 2.64 -5.74
C THR A 42 1.63 3.66 -4.70
N THR A 43 0.75 4.56 -4.28
CA THR A 43 1.07 5.54 -3.23
C THR A 43 1.36 4.86 -1.90
N ALA A 44 0.59 3.83 -1.52
CA ALA A 44 0.83 3.08 -0.29
C ALA A 44 2.18 2.35 -0.30
N GLY A 45 2.54 1.72 -1.43
CA GLY A 45 3.84 1.05 -1.60
C GLY A 45 5.03 2.02 -1.56
N ASN A 46 4.85 3.25 -2.08
CA ASN A 46 5.91 4.25 -2.17
C ASN A 46 6.13 5.05 -0.87
N ASN A 47 5.11 5.22 -0.03
CA ASN A 47 5.24 5.93 1.25
C ASN A 47 6.25 5.28 2.22
N TRP A 48 6.67 4.04 1.97
CA TRP A 48 7.74 3.36 2.71
C TRP A 48 9.16 3.69 2.25
N LEU A 49 9.33 4.06 0.98
CA LEU A 49 10.66 4.24 0.38
C LEU A 49 11.44 5.42 1.00
N ILE A 50 10.71 6.40 1.53
CA ILE A 50 11.27 7.58 2.22
C ILE A 50 11.95 7.18 3.54
N LEU A 51 11.54 6.06 4.15
CA LEU A 51 11.99 5.64 5.47
C LEU A 51 13.29 4.82 5.43
N VAL A 52 13.39 3.88 4.49
CA VAL A 52 14.53 2.97 4.34
C VAL A 52 15.78 3.72 3.88
N ARG A 53 15.64 4.70 2.99
CA ARG A 53 16.78 5.50 2.49
C ARG A 53 17.37 6.47 3.52
N ARG A 54 16.60 6.83 4.56
CA ARG A 54 17.07 7.77 5.60
C ARG A 54 17.71 7.10 6.81
N ASN A 55 17.45 5.81 7.05
CA ASN A 55 17.97 5.09 8.21
C ASN A 55 18.52 3.72 7.79
N ALA A 56 19.57 3.71 6.96
CA ALA A 56 20.35 2.50 6.61
C ALA A 56 21.16 1.95 7.81
N MET A 57 20.56 1.89 8.99
CA MET A 57 21.16 1.30 10.17
C MET A 57 20.19 0.34 10.82
N ALA A 58 20.71 -0.88 10.95
CA ALA A 58 20.15 -2.02 11.66
C ALA A 58 18.92 -2.66 11.01
N ILE A 59 18.91 -3.98 11.07
CA ILE A 59 17.75 -4.86 10.92
C ILE A 59 16.58 -4.17 11.64
N SER A 60 15.75 -3.47 10.88
CA SER A 60 14.61 -2.77 11.45
C SER A 60 13.62 -3.85 11.87
N PRO A 61 13.10 -3.85 13.10
CA PRO A 61 12.03 -4.77 13.48
C PRO A 61 10.78 -4.60 12.60
N LEU A 62 10.70 -3.51 11.83
CA LEU A 62 9.64 -3.23 10.86
C LEU A 62 10.05 -3.55 9.42
N GLY A 63 11.28 -4.00 9.16
CA GLY A 63 11.80 -4.27 7.81
C GLY A 63 10.93 -5.27 7.04
N ASP A 64 10.62 -6.41 7.68
CA ASP A 64 9.79 -7.45 7.10
C ASP A 64 8.34 -6.98 6.89
N SER A 65 7.79 -6.24 7.85
CA SER A 65 6.44 -5.66 7.73
C SER A 65 6.36 -4.63 6.61
N ASN A 66 7.38 -3.78 6.45
CA ASN A 66 7.47 -2.79 5.38
C ASN A 66 7.57 -3.49 4.02
N GLN A 67 8.42 -4.51 3.92
CA GLN A 67 8.59 -5.27 2.69
C GLN A 67 7.31 -6.04 2.33
N TYR A 68 6.63 -6.60 3.33
CA TYR A 68 5.33 -7.25 3.16
C TYR A 68 4.30 -6.28 2.57
N VAL A 69 4.11 -5.10 3.17
CA VAL A 69 3.16 -4.11 2.65
C VAL A 69 3.51 -3.70 1.21
N LYS A 70 4.79 -3.47 0.92
CA LYS A 70 5.25 -3.16 -0.45
C LYS A 70 4.90 -4.28 -1.43
N ASN A 71 5.15 -5.53 -1.07
CA ASN A 71 4.84 -6.68 -1.90
C ASN A 71 3.33 -6.80 -2.15
N MET A 72 2.51 -6.62 -1.12
CA MET A 72 1.05 -6.64 -1.26
C MET A 72 0.53 -5.51 -2.17
N CYS A 73 1.09 -4.30 -2.05
CA CYS A 73 0.76 -3.21 -2.96
C CYS A 73 1.16 -3.52 -4.40
N ALA A 74 2.34 -4.10 -4.63
CA ALA A 74 2.80 -4.48 -5.97
C ALA A 74 1.92 -5.57 -6.60
N ILE A 75 1.52 -6.58 -5.81
CA ILE A 75 0.58 -7.63 -6.23
C ILE A 75 -0.76 -7.00 -6.61
N THR A 76 -1.29 -6.11 -5.77
CA THR A 76 -2.55 -5.40 -6.05
C THR A 76 -2.49 -4.62 -7.36
N VAL A 77 -1.41 -3.86 -7.59
CA VAL A 77 -1.19 -3.14 -8.85
C VAL A 77 -1.14 -4.10 -10.05
N SER A 78 -0.46 -5.24 -9.91
CA SER A 78 -0.37 -6.26 -10.96
C SER A 78 -1.75 -6.85 -11.29
N ILE A 79 -2.53 -7.19 -10.27
CA ILE A 79 -3.91 -7.72 -10.39
C ILE A 79 -4.77 -6.74 -11.19
N VAL A 80 -4.88 -5.48 -10.78
CA VAL A 80 -5.75 -4.50 -11.44
C VAL A 80 -5.26 -4.01 -12.80
N THR A 81 -3.99 -4.25 -13.12
CA THR A 81 -3.42 -3.89 -14.43
C THR A 81 -3.54 -5.04 -15.43
N LYS A 82 -3.44 -6.29 -14.97
CA LYS A 82 -3.32 -7.46 -15.86
C LYS A 82 -4.57 -8.31 -15.95
N LEU A 83 -5.49 -8.24 -14.99
CA LEU A 83 -6.74 -8.97 -15.10
C LEU A 83 -7.70 -8.24 -16.06
N PRO A 84 -8.37 -8.97 -16.96
CA PRO A 84 -9.39 -8.41 -17.84
C PRO A 84 -10.51 -7.76 -17.01
N LYS A 85 -11.02 -6.60 -17.46
CA LYS A 85 -12.13 -5.89 -16.81
C LYS A 85 -13.36 -6.77 -16.57
N SER A 86 -13.62 -7.74 -17.45
CA SER A 86 -14.71 -8.71 -17.32
C SER A 86 -14.57 -9.65 -16.12
N ILE A 87 -13.34 -10.06 -15.78
CA ILE A 87 -13.07 -10.90 -14.60
C ILE A 87 -13.23 -10.09 -13.32
N HIS A 88 -12.87 -8.81 -13.35
CA HIS A 88 -13.03 -7.97 -12.18
C HIS A 88 -14.49 -7.72 -11.79
N GLN A 89 -15.41 -7.56 -12.76
CA GLN A 89 -16.86 -7.45 -12.48
C GLN A 89 -17.42 -8.72 -11.82
N THR A 90 -16.93 -9.90 -12.23
CA THR A 90 -17.38 -11.19 -11.67
C THR A 90 -16.94 -11.37 -10.21
N LEU A 91 -15.79 -10.79 -9.80
CA LEU A 91 -15.30 -10.87 -8.42
C LEU A 91 -16.08 -9.98 -7.44
N THR A 92 -16.63 -8.86 -7.92
CA THR A 92 -17.44 -7.94 -7.09
C THR A 92 -18.85 -8.46 -6.84
N GLU A 93 -19.37 -9.36 -7.68
CA GLU A 93 -20.70 -9.97 -7.53
C GLU A 93 -20.73 -11.15 -6.55
N VAL A 94 -19.57 -11.65 -6.12
CA VAL A 94 -19.43 -12.83 -5.23
C VAL A 94 -19.15 -12.42 -3.77
N VAL A 95 -19.10 -11.11 -3.47
CA VAL A 95 -18.92 -10.57 -2.10
C VAL A 95 -20.20 -9.93 -1.60
#